data_AF-A0A818LMY5-F1
#
_entry.id   AF-A0A818LMY5-F1
#
_cell.length_a   1.000
_cell.length_b   1.000
_cell.length_c   1.000
_cell.angle_alpha   90.00
_cell.angle_beta   90.00
_cell.angle_gamma   90.00
#
_symmetry.space_group_name_H-M   'P 1'
#
loop_
_entity.id
_entity.type
_entity.pdbx_description
1 polymer ?
#
loop_
_entity_poly.entity_id
_entity_poly.type
_entity_poly.pdbx_seq_one_letter_code
_entity_poly.pdbx_strand_id
1 'polypeptide(L)'
;MAQFNSPIRKAKQEQEWHECRQNENETINEFLIRLRALWREQKPKEIEADLVKHLFCRMRNDLLNMIGTPPNTSLDELIAEVQQIEQILYRRVKNERVLHQFKQSPQ
;
A
#
# COMPACT_ATOMS: atom_id res chain seq x y z
N MET A 1 11.53 -1.84 33.38
CA MET A 1 11.69 -0.49 32.79
C MET A 1 10.31 -0.04 32.31
N ALA A 2 9.68 0.91 33.01
CA ALA A 2 8.37 1.42 32.60
C ALA A 2 8.56 2.39 31.42
N GLN A 3 8.19 1.97 30.22
CA GLN A 3 8.15 2.85 29.05
C GLN A 3 7.17 4.00 29.37
N PHE A 4 7.64 5.25 29.28
CA PHE A 4 6.82 6.43 29.53
C PHE A 4 5.77 6.55 28.41
N ASN A 5 4.64 5.89 28.62
CA ASN A 5 3.53 5.82 27.70
C ASN A 5 2.66 7.07 27.86
N SER A 6 3.14 8.22 27.38
CA SER A 6 2.36 9.46 27.37
C SER A 6 1.03 9.23 26.63
N PRO A 7 -0.12 9.55 27.22
CA PRO A 7 -1.42 9.46 26.55
C PRO A 7 -1.45 10.18 25.20
N ILE A 8 -0.70 11.28 25.07
CA ILE A 8 -0.54 12.05 23.82
C ILE A 8 0.12 11.19 22.74
N ARG A 9 1.16 10.43 23.11
CA ARG A 9 1.86 9.53 22.17
C ARG A 9 0.92 8.42 21.69
N LYS A 10 0.13 7.83 22.59
CA LYS A 10 -0.85 6.79 22.22
C LYS A 10 -1.92 7.33 21.27
N ALA A 11 -2.50 8.48 21.61
CA ALA A 11 -3.51 9.12 20.75
C ALA A 11 -2.96 9.45 19.36
N LYS A 12 -1.72 9.96 19.27
CA LYS A 12 -1.06 10.24 17.99
C LYS A 12 -0.84 8.97 17.17
N GLN A 13 -0.35 7.89 17.78
CA GLN A 13 -0.12 6.64 17.06
C GLN A 13 -1.42 5.98 16.61
N GLU A 14 -2.49 6.07 17.40
CA GLU A 14 -3.82 5.60 17.02
C GLU A 14 -4.36 6.39 15.81
N GLN A 15 -4.19 7.71 15.82
CA GLN A 15 -4.53 8.55 14.66
C GLN A 15 -3.72 8.17 13.42
N GLU A 16 -2.39 8.04 13.53
CA GLU A 16 -1.51 7.61 12.42
C GLU A 16 -1.95 6.25 11.86
N TRP A 17 -2.39 5.33 12.71
CA TRP A 17 -2.94 4.04 12.28
C TRP A 17 -4.28 4.17 11.57
N HIS A 18 -5.20 4.99 12.05
CA HIS A 18 -6.49 5.19 11.40
C HIS A 18 -6.36 5.85 10.03
N GLU A 19 -5.42 6.78 9.88
CA GLU A 19 -5.15 7.52 8.64
C GLU A 19 -4.23 6.76 7.68
N CYS A 20 -3.61 5.65 8.12
CA CYS A 20 -2.69 4.87 7.29
C CYS A 20 -3.39 4.23 6.08
N ARG A 21 -3.33 4.89 4.92
CA ARG A 21 -3.71 4.35 3.61
C ARG A 21 -2.58 4.57 2.62
N GLN A 22 -2.51 3.75 1.58
CA GLN A 22 -1.51 3.93 0.53
C GLN A 22 -1.80 5.21 -0.25
N ASN A 23 -0.80 6.07 -0.37
CA ASN A 23 -0.91 7.32 -1.11
C ASN A 23 -0.83 7.09 -2.62
N GLU A 24 -1.45 7.95 -3.43
CA GLU A 24 -1.57 7.79 -4.88
C GLU A 24 -0.25 7.51 -5.62
N ASN A 25 0.85 8.12 -5.18
CA ASN A 25 2.18 7.97 -5.81
C ASN A 25 3.13 7.05 -5.03
N GLU A 26 2.64 6.39 -3.98
CA GLU A 26 3.44 5.51 -3.13
C GLU A 26 3.41 4.09 -3.68
N THR A 27 4.59 3.50 -3.88
CA THR A 27 4.71 2.10 -4.30
C THR A 27 4.27 1.15 -3.18
N ILE A 28 3.90 -0.08 -3.54
CA ILE A 28 3.52 -1.10 -2.57
C ILE A 28 4.62 -1.38 -1.55
N ASN A 29 5.88 -1.29 -1.96
CA ASN A 29 7.03 -1.53 -1.08
C ASN A 29 7.17 -0.41 -0.04
N GLU A 30 7.08 0.85 -0.46
CA GLU A 30 7.11 2.01 0.44
C GLU A 30 5.94 1.95 1.42
N PHE A 31 4.75 1.64 0.91
CA PHE A 31 3.55 1.51 1.72
C PHE A 31 3.67 0.37 2.75
N LEU A 32 4.17 -0.80 2.33
CA LEU A 32 4.35 -1.94 3.22
C LEU A 32 5.32 -1.63 4.36
N ILE A 33 6.42 -0.93 4.09
CA ILE A 33 7.38 -0.52 5.14
C ILE A 33 6.66 0.35 6.17
N ARG A 34 5.92 1.36 5.73
CA ARG A 34 5.18 2.28 6.60
C ARG A 34 4.07 1.58 7.39
N LEU A 35 3.27 0.75 6.71
CA LEU A 35 2.20 -0.02 7.33
C LEU A 35 2.76 -1.00 8.37
N ARG A 36 3.83 -1.73 8.05
CA ARG A 36 4.44 -2.72 8.96
C ARG A 36 5.04 -2.07 10.20
N ALA A 37 5.61 -0.87 10.07
CA ALA A 37 6.10 -0.10 11.22
C ALA A 37 4.97 0.26 12.19
N LEU A 38 3.88 0.85 11.69
CA LEU A 38 2.70 1.19 12.50
C LEU A 38 2.02 -0.06 13.08
N TRP A 39 1.88 -1.11 12.26
CA TRP A 39 1.25 -2.36 12.65
C TRP A 39 1.96 -3.04 13.81
N ARG A 40 3.31 -3.15 13.77
CA ARG A 40 4.09 -3.76 14.87
C ARG A 40 3.92 -3.02 16.20
N GLU A 41 3.77 -1.70 16.16
CA GLU A 41 3.56 -0.89 17.36
C GLU A 41 2.12 -0.99 17.88
N GLN A 42 1.12 -0.96 16.99
CA GLN A 42 -0.29 -0.91 17.36
C GLN A 42 -0.91 -2.28 17.64
N LYS A 43 -0.42 -3.32 16.96
CA LYS A 43 -0.99 -4.67 16.96
C LYS A 43 0.09 -5.73 17.26
N PRO A 44 0.80 -5.64 18.40
CA PRO A 44 1.93 -6.53 18.71
C PRO A 44 1.56 -8.01 18.89
N LYS A 45 0.26 -8.34 18.95
CA LYS A 45 -0.25 -9.71 19.11
C LYS A 45 -0.74 -10.32 17.80
N GLU A 46 -0.85 -9.52 16.75
CA GLU A 46 -1.27 -9.99 15.44
C GLU A 46 -0.13 -10.71 14.72
N ILE A 47 -0.49 -11.60 13.81
CA ILE A 47 0.47 -12.37 13.00
C ILE A 47 0.49 -11.86 11.55
N GLU A 48 1.40 -12.39 10.73
CA GLU A 48 1.55 -11.93 9.35
C GLU A 48 0.26 -12.06 8.51
N ALA A 49 -0.57 -13.08 8.79
CA ALA A 49 -1.88 -13.21 8.14
C ALA A 49 -2.82 -12.02 8.42
N ASP A 50 -2.69 -11.37 9.58
CA ASP A 50 -3.46 -10.17 9.89
C ASP A 50 -2.89 -8.94 9.19
N LEU A 51 -1.57 -8.85 9.03
CA LEU A 51 -0.93 -7.81 8.21
C LEU A 51 -1.41 -7.86 6.76
N VAL A 52 -1.58 -9.06 6.19
CA VAL A 52 -2.14 -9.23 4.83
C VAL A 52 -3.56 -8.65 4.76
N LYS A 53 -4.42 -8.93 5.75
CA LYS A 53 -5.79 -8.34 5.81
C LYS A 53 -5.75 -6.81 5.89
N HIS A 54 -4.84 -6.26 6.70
CA HIS A 54 -4.66 -4.80 6.80
C HIS A 54 -4.18 -4.20 5.48
N LEU A 55 -3.29 -4.89 4.77
CA LEU A 55 -2.79 -4.45 3.46
C LEU A 55 -3.96 -4.35 2.47
N PHE A 56 -4.80 -5.39 2.36
CA PHE A 56 -6.01 -5.35 1.51
C PHE A 56 -6.96 -4.20 1.85
N CYS A 57 -7.17 -3.88 3.13
CA CYS A 57 -8.11 -2.83 3.52
C CYS A 57 -7.60 -1.40 3.29
N ARG A 58 -6.29 -1.23 3.09
CA ARG A 58 -5.62 0.09 3.11
C ARG A 58 -4.86 0.42 1.82
N MET A 59 -4.75 -0.55 0.91
CA MET A 59 -4.18 -0.39 -0.43
C MET A 59 -5.08 0.51 -1.28
N ARG A 60 -4.49 1.10 -2.33
CA ARG A 60 -5.25 1.89 -3.31
C ARG A 60 -6.22 1.01 -4.09
N ASN A 61 -7.38 1.59 -4.41
CA ASN A 61 -8.46 0.88 -5.12
C ASN A 61 -8.06 0.42 -6.53
N ASP A 62 -7.18 1.15 -7.23
CA ASP A 62 -6.72 0.78 -8.57
C ASP A 62 -5.93 -0.54 -8.55
N LEU A 63 -5.11 -0.75 -7.52
CA LEU A 63 -4.41 -2.02 -7.28
C LEU A 63 -5.39 -3.12 -6.87
N LEU A 64 -6.26 -2.84 -5.89
CA LEU A 64 -7.26 -3.80 -5.40
C LEU A 64 -8.17 -4.34 -6.50
N ASN A 65 -8.60 -3.48 -7.42
CA ASN A 65 -9.47 -3.87 -8.53
C ASN A 65 -8.78 -4.78 -9.56
N MET A 66 -7.45 -4.84 -9.55
CA MET A 66 -6.65 -5.65 -10.48
C MET A 66 -6.09 -6.93 -9.85
N ILE A 67 -6.12 -7.04 -8.52
CA ILE A 67 -5.70 -8.25 -7.81
C ILE A 67 -6.68 -9.38 -8.08
N GLY A 68 -6.15 -10.52 -8.52
CA GLY A 68 -6.88 -11.76 -8.70
C GLY A 68 -6.61 -12.79 -7.60
N THR A 69 -5.66 -12.54 -6.70
CA THR A 69 -5.32 -13.50 -5.64
C THR A 69 -6.41 -13.64 -4.57
N PRO A 70 -6.60 -14.87 -4.06
CA PRO A 70 -7.55 -15.12 -2.98
C PRO A 70 -7.10 -14.49 -1.64
N PRO A 71 -8.02 -14.25 -0.70
CA PRO A 71 -7.73 -13.59 0.59
C PRO A 71 -6.72 -14.30 1.50
N ASN A 72 -6.37 -15.56 1.20
CA ASN A 72 -5.47 -16.40 2.01
C ASN A 72 -4.06 -16.53 1.40
N THR A 73 -3.75 -15.68 0.43
CA THR A 73 -2.43 -15.62 -0.21
C THR A 73 -1.36 -15.13 0.75
N SER A 74 -0.13 -15.62 0.59
CA SER A 74 1.00 -15.19 1.40
C SER A 74 1.37 -13.73 1.13
N LEU A 75 2.07 -13.09 2.08
CA LEU A 75 2.50 -11.70 1.91
C LEU A 75 3.41 -11.54 0.68
N ASP A 76 4.33 -12.48 0.44
CA ASP A 76 5.27 -12.41 -0.69
C ASP A 76 4.57 -12.56 -2.05
N GLU A 77 3.61 -13.48 -2.16
CA GLU A 77 2.82 -13.65 -3.38
C GLU A 77 1.98 -12.39 -3.70
N LEU A 78 1.37 -11.80 -2.67
CA LEU A 78 0.61 -10.56 -2.81
C LEU A 78 1.50 -9.41 -3.25
N ILE A 79 2.69 -9.24 -2.65
CA ILE A 79 3.65 -8.21 -3.05
C ILE A 79 4.07 -8.41 -4.51
N ALA A 80 4.38 -9.64 -4.91
CA ALA A 80 4.82 -9.94 -6.28
C ALA A 80 3.73 -9.59 -7.30
N GLU A 81 2.46 -9.94 -7.03
CA GLU A 81 1.34 -9.58 -7.90
C GLU A 81 1.13 -8.07 -7.96
N VAL A 82 1.13 -7.37 -6.82
CA VAL A 82 0.91 -5.92 -6.80
C VAL A 82 2.03 -5.20 -7.54
N GLN A 83 3.28 -5.62 -7.41
CA GLN A 83 4.40 -5.06 -8.18
C GLN A 83 4.21 -5.27 -9.69
N GLN A 84 3.66 -6.40 -10.13
CA GLN A 84 3.32 -6.62 -11.54
C GLN A 84 2.23 -5.64 -12.01
N ILE A 85 1.19 -5.44 -11.19
CA ILE A 85 0.11 -4.49 -11.47
C ILE A 85 0.65 -3.06 -11.58
N GLU A 86 1.52 -2.64 -10.66
CA GLU A 86 2.17 -1.32 -10.71
C GLU A 86 2.96 -1.12 -12.01
N GLN A 87 3.67 -2.15 -12.48
CA GLN A 87 4.36 -2.10 -13.77
C GLN A 87 3.40 -1.97 -14.96
N ILE A 88 2.27 -2.67 -14.93
CA ILE A 88 1.23 -2.56 -15.97
C ILE A 88 0.67 -1.13 -15.99
N LEU A 89 0.32 -0.58 -14.84
CA LEU A 89 -0.20 0.78 -14.71
C LEU A 89 0.82 1.82 -15.19
N TYR A 90 2.08 1.68 -14.79
CA TYR A 90 3.17 2.55 -15.26
C TYR A 90 3.30 2.54 -16.79
N ARG A 91 3.26 1.35 -17.42
CA ARG A 91 3.32 1.22 -18.88
C ARG A 91 2.12 1.87 -19.57
N ARG A 92 0.91 1.73 -19.02
CA ARG A 92 -0.30 2.37 -19.56
C ARG A 92 -0.17 3.89 -19.58
N VAL A 93 0.20 4.49 -18.44
CA VAL A 93 0.41 5.95 -18.32
C VAL A 93 1.51 6.43 -19.27
N LYS A 94 2.61 5.68 -19.39
CA LYS A 94 3.70 6.02 -20.32
C LYS A 94 3.22 6.00 -21.78
N ASN A 95 2.45 4.98 -22.18
CA ASN A 95 1.96 4.84 -23.55
C ASN A 95 0.92 5.92 -23.89
N GLU A 96 0.05 6.29 -22.96
CA GLU A 96 -0.91 7.38 -23.14
C GLU A 96 -0.20 8.71 -23.39
N ARG A 97 0.82 9.05 -22.60
CA ARG A 97 1.62 10.27 -22.80
C ARG A 97 2.24 10.33 -24.20
N VAL A 98 2.77 9.20 -24.69
CA VAL A 98 3.35 9.09 -26.02
C VAL A 98 2.28 9.31 -27.10
N LEU A 99 1.12 8.65 -26.98
CA LEU A 99 0.00 8.83 -27.92
C LEU A 99 -0.52 10.28 -27.95
N HIS A 100 -0.57 10.95 -26.80
CA HIS A 100 -0.97 12.36 -26.73
C HIS A 100 0.04 13.30 -27.40
N GLN A 101 1.34 13.02 -27.32
CA GLN A 101 2.37 13.80 -28.01
C GLN A 101 2.29 13.66 -29.54
N PHE A 102 2.06 12.44 -30.04
CA PHE A 102 1.91 12.21 -31.49
C PHE A 102 0.66 12.86 -32.09
N LYS A 103 -0.42 13.02 -31.30
CA LYS A 103 -1.64 13.71 -31.76
C LYS A 103 -1.51 15.24 -31.80
N GLN A 104 -0.47 15.82 -31.20
CA GLN A 104 -0.28 17.27 -31.11
C GLN A 104 0.77 17.83 -32.08
N SER A 105 1.40 17.00 -32.91
CA SER A 105 2.25 17.48 -34.02
C SER A 105 1.37 17.89 -35.20
N PRO A 106 1.28 19.19 -35.56
CA PRO A 106 0.65 19.59 -36.81
C PRO A 106 1.54 19.15 -37.98
N GLN A 107 0.92 18.57 -39.01
CA GLN A 107 1.54 18.45 -40.33
C GLN A 107 1.73 19.84 -40.96
#